data_AF-A0A950U1F3-F1
#
_entry.id   AF-A0A950U1F3-F1
#
_cell.length_a   1.000
_cell.length_b   1.000
_cell.length_c   1.000
_cell.angle_alpha   90.00
_cell.angle_beta   90.00
_cell.angle_gamma   90.00
#
_symmetry.space_group_name_H-M   'P 1'
#
loop_
_entity.id
_entity.type
_entity.pdbx_description
1 polymer ?
#
loop_
_entity_poly.entity_id
_entity_poly.type
_entity_poly.pdbx_seq_one_letter_code
_entity_poly.pdbx_strand_id
1 'polypeptide(L)'
;ISNIPGPPFPLYMAGARLESMYPMGPLLLGTGLNITVISYCDKIDFGFLCCPEMVPEPAAIAEGIPIALDELEASVGLNANPA
;
A
#
# COMPACT_ATOMS: atom_id res chain seq x y z
N ILE A 1 6.81 -0.54 9.81
CA ILE A 1 5.83 -1.13 8.88
C ILE A 1 4.73 -1.76 9.71
N SER A 2 3.46 -1.47 9.41
CA SER A 2 2.29 -1.98 10.12
C SER A 2 1.33 -2.63 9.14
N ASN A 3 0.79 -3.81 9.46
CA ASN A 3 -0.23 -4.50 8.65
C ASN A 3 -1.52 -4.61 9.46
N ILE A 4 -2.59 -4.02 8.93
CA ILE A 4 -3.90 -3.94 9.58
C ILE A 4 -4.90 -4.73 8.74
N PRO A 5 -5.50 -5.82 9.26
CA PRO A 5 -6.60 -6.48 8.58
C PRO A 5 -7.82 -5.56 8.58
N GLY A 6 -8.30 -5.18 7.39
CA GLY A 6 -9.54 -4.43 7.24
C GLY A 6 -10.73 -5.31 6.81
N PRO A 7 -11.89 -4.69 6.57
CA PRO A 7 -13.14 -5.42 6.33
C PRO A 7 -13.11 -6.23 5.01
N PRO A 8 -13.49 -7.52 5.04
CA PRO A 8 -13.58 -8.34 3.82
C PRO A 8 -14.91 -8.14 3.07
N PHE A 9 -15.63 -7.05 3.34
CA PHE A 9 -16.93 -6.73 2.75
C PHE A 9 -17.00 -5.25 2.37
N PRO A 10 -17.78 -4.88 1.35
CA PRO A 10 -17.81 -3.51 0.86
C PRO A 10 -18.45 -2.56 1.88
N LEU A 11 -17.80 -1.41 2.08
CA LEU A 11 -18.31 -0.32 2.91
C LEU A 11 -18.95 0.76 2.04
N TYR A 12 -19.90 1.49 2.62
CA TYR A 12 -20.61 2.57 1.95
C TYR A 12 -20.76 3.79 2.87
N MET A 13 -20.69 4.98 2.29
CA MET A 13 -20.98 6.24 2.96
C MET A 13 -22.04 6.99 2.15
N ALA A 14 -23.21 7.23 2.74
CA ALA A 14 -24.34 7.91 2.07
C ALA A 14 -24.69 7.31 0.68
N GLY A 15 -24.58 5.99 0.54
CA GLY A 15 -24.84 5.27 -0.72
C GLY A 15 -23.65 5.18 -1.69
N ALA A 16 -22.57 5.93 -1.47
CA ALA A 16 -21.34 5.80 -2.24
C ALA A 16 -20.49 4.63 -1.72
N ARG A 17 -19.96 3.81 -2.61
CA ARG A 17 -19.06 2.69 -2.27
C ARG A 17 -17.67 3.21 -1.94
N LEU A 18 -17.04 2.64 -0.91
CA LEU A 18 -15.63 2.85 -0.63
C LEU A 18 -14.79 2.05 -1.63
N GLU A 19 -13.89 2.73 -2.35
CA GLU A 19 -13.02 2.11 -3.37
C GLU A 19 -11.67 1.66 -2.82
N SER A 20 -11.06 2.50 -1.98
CA SER A 20 -9.72 2.28 -1.41
C SER A 20 -9.60 2.93 -0.03
N MET A 21 -8.69 2.40 0.78
CA MET A 21 -8.37 2.90 2.12
C MET A 21 -6.87 3.14 2.24
N TYR A 22 -6.43 4.41 2.26
CA TYR A 22 -5.01 4.75 2.41
C TYR A 22 -4.69 5.15 3.86
N PRO A 23 -4.11 4.25 4.67
CA PRO A 23 -3.89 4.52 6.09
C PRO A 23 -2.66 5.41 6.29
N MET A 24 -2.73 6.32 7.27
CA MET A 24 -1.60 7.15 7.68
C MET A 24 -1.24 6.86 9.14
N GLY A 25 -0.20 6.04 9.35
CA GLY A 25 0.37 5.81 10.67
C GLY A 25 1.21 7.00 11.15
N PRO A 26 1.52 7.12 12.45
CA PRO A 26 2.30 8.25 12.97
C PRO A 26 3.76 8.18 12.51
N LEU A 27 4.37 9.35 12.26
CA LEU A 27 5.82 9.51 12.24
C LEU A 27 6.31 9.72 13.67
N LEU A 28 7.17 8.82 14.14
CA LEU A 28 7.79 8.92 15.45
C LEU A 28 9.15 9.62 15.35
N LEU A 29 9.60 10.23 16.43
CA LEU A 29 10.92 10.85 16.49
C LEU A 29 12.00 9.81 16.12
N GLY A 30 12.89 10.16 15.19
CA GLY A 30 13.91 9.24 14.69
C GLY A 30 13.45 8.29 13.59
N THR A 31 12.19 8.35 13.14
CA THR A 31 11.69 7.62 11.98
C THR A 31 11.33 8.58 10.85
N GLY A 32 12.00 8.43 9.70
CA GLY A 32 11.73 9.24 8.51
C GLY A 32 10.65 8.68 7.59
N LEU A 33 10.22 7.44 7.83
CA LEU A 33 9.25 6.72 7.01
C LEU A 33 8.36 5.84 7.88
N ASN A 34 7.05 5.97 7.71
CA ASN A 34 6.05 5.03 8.17
C ASN A 34 5.37 4.40 6.95
N ILE A 35 5.30 3.07 6.94
CA ILE A 35 4.55 2.29 5.95
C ILE A 35 3.43 1.59 6.71
N THR A 36 2.19 1.88 6.35
CA THR A 36 1.01 1.21 6.90
C THR A 36 0.24 0.56 5.77
N VAL A 37 -0.18 -0.68 5.98
CA VAL A 37 -0.87 -1.50 4.99
C VAL A 37 -2.22 -1.91 5.57
N ILE A 38 -3.27 -1.83 4.76
CA ILE A 38 -4.61 -2.28 5.14
C ILE A 38 -5.25 -3.11 4.04
N SER A 39 -5.90 -4.22 4.41
CA SER A 39 -6.70 -5.00 3.48
C SER A 39 -8.14 -4.46 3.40
N TYR A 40 -8.75 -4.48 2.22
CA TYR A 40 -10.16 -4.15 2.03
C TYR A 40 -10.73 -5.00 0.89
N CYS A 41 -11.78 -5.78 1.18
CA CYS A 41 -12.29 -6.81 0.27
C CYS A 41 -11.15 -7.74 -0.21
N ASP A 42 -10.90 -7.76 -1.51
CA ASP A 42 -9.89 -8.54 -2.23
C ASP A 42 -8.61 -7.75 -2.54
N LYS A 43 -8.49 -6.53 -2.01
CA LYS A 43 -7.37 -5.63 -2.26
C LYS A 43 -6.56 -5.35 -1.00
N ILE A 44 -5.33 -4.93 -1.20
CA ILE A 44 -4.46 -4.38 -0.16
C ILE A 44 -4.03 -2.99 -0.60
N ASP A 45 -4.22 -2.01 0.27
CA ASP A 45 -3.82 -0.63 0.06
C ASP A 45 -2.60 -0.29 0.93
N PHE A 46 -1.66 0.45 0.35
CA PHE A 46 -0.44 0.91 1.01
C PHE A 46 -0.50 2.41 1.28
N GLY A 47 -0.14 2.80 2.49
CA GLY A 47 0.05 4.19 2.90
C GLY A 47 1.49 4.46 3.29
N PHE A 48 2.05 5.52 2.71
CA PHE A 48 3.41 5.98 2.97
C PHE A 48 3.37 7.38 3.55
N LEU A 49 3.80 7.52 4.81
CA LEU A 49 3.98 8.81 5.45
C LEU A 49 5.47 9.01 5.71
N CYS A 50 6.03 10.16 5.32
CA CYS A 50 7.46 10.40 5.42
C CYS A 50 7.81 11.83 5.84
N CYS A 51 9.02 11.98 6.39
CA CYS A 51 9.66 13.28 6.55
C CYS A 51 10.44 13.59 5.27
N PRO A 52 10.12 14.69 4.55
CA PRO A 52 10.74 14.98 3.25
C PRO A 52 12.24 15.24 3.33
N GLU A 53 12.75 15.70 4.47
CA GLU A 53 14.20 15.91 4.69
C GLU A 53 14.97 14.58 4.82
N MET A 54 14.31 13.52 5.29
CA MET A 54 14.92 12.19 5.45
C MET A 54 14.63 11.25 4.28
N VAL A 55 13.51 11.46 3.56
CA VAL A 55 13.09 10.67 2.40
C VAL A 55 12.78 11.65 1.25
N PRO A 56 13.77 11.98 0.40
CA PRO A 56 13.60 12.97 -0.66
C PRO A 56 12.65 12.53 -1.79
N GLU A 57 12.56 11.22 -2.06
CA GLU A 57 11.76 10.65 -3.15
C GLU A 57 10.79 9.56 -2.66
N PRO A 58 9.77 9.92 -1.85
CA PRO A 58 8.84 8.93 -1.31
C PRO A 58 7.94 8.30 -2.40
N ALA A 59 7.73 8.99 -3.52
CA ALA A 59 6.98 8.47 -4.66
C ALA A 59 7.64 7.24 -5.29
N ALA A 60 8.98 7.20 -5.35
CA ALA A 60 9.72 6.06 -5.88
C ALA A 60 9.46 4.78 -5.06
N ILE A 61 9.19 4.91 -3.75
CA ILE A 61 8.82 3.77 -2.90
C ILE A 61 7.44 3.24 -3.30
N ALA A 62 6.47 4.13 -3.52
CA ALA A 62 5.12 3.73 -3.92
C ALA A 62 5.11 3.11 -5.32
N GLU A 63 5.84 3.69 -6.27
CA GLU A 63 6.00 3.18 -7.64
C GLU A 63 6.75 1.83 -7.69
N GLY A 64 7.64 1.58 -6.73
CA GLY A 64 8.38 0.33 -6.62
C GLY A 64 7.54 -0.87 -6.17
N ILE A 65 6.38 -0.66 -5.52
CA ILE A 65 5.53 -1.76 -5.05
C ILE A 65 5.03 -2.67 -6.18
N PRO A 66 4.34 -2.16 -7.22
CA PRO A 66 3.89 -3.01 -8.33
C PRO A 66 5.07 -3.69 -9.03
N ILE A 67 6.18 -2.98 -9.22
CA ILE A 67 7.39 -3.54 -9.87
C ILE A 67 7.92 -4.75 -9.06
N ALA A 68 8.06 -4.60 -7.74
CA ALA A 68 8.54 -5.68 -6.88
C ALA A 68 7.59 -6.88 -6.84
N LEU A 69 6.27 -6.64 -6.95
CA LEU A 69 5.29 -7.71 -7.06
C LEU A 69 5.41 -8.45 -8.40
N ASP A 70 5.54 -7.72 -9.51
CA ASP A 70 5.72 -8.28 -10.85
C ASP A 70 6.98 -9.15 -10.92
N GLU A 71 8.09 -8.69 -10.32
CA GLU A 71 9.34 -9.45 -10.21
C GLU A 71 9.16 -10.74 -9.41
N LEU A 72 8.44 -10.68 -8.28
CA LEU A 72 8.17 -11.83 -7.44
C LEU A 72 7.31 -12.87 -8.18
N GLU A 73 6.23 -12.43 -8.82
CA GLU A 73 5.36 -13.27 -9.64
C GLU A 73 6.11 -13.91 -10.81
N ALA A 74 6.99 -13.17 -11.48
CA ALA A 74 7.85 -13.70 -12.54
C ALA A 74 8.79 -14.79 -12.00
N SER A 75 9.35 -14.61 -10.80
CA SER A 75 10.29 -15.58 -10.20
C SER A 75 9.66 -16.95 -9.92
N VAL A 76 8.33 -17.02 -9.79
CA VAL A 76 7.57 -18.27 -9.56
C VAL A 76 6.75 -18.69 -10.78
N GLY A 77 6.92 -18.03 -11.93
CA GLY A 77 6.24 -18.39 -13.18
C GLY A 77 4.77 -17.98 -13.25
N LEU A 78 4.31 -17.06 -12.41
CA LEU A 78 2.96 -16.51 -12.47
C LEU A 78 2.81 -15.48 -13.61
N ASN A 79 3.90 -14.76 -13.95
CA ASN A 79 3.92 -13.79 -15.06
C ASN A 79 4.28 -14.40 -16.41
N ALA A 80 3.55 -15.46 -16.80
CA ALA A 80 3.46 -15.92 -18.17
C ALA A 80 2.08 -15.58 -18.76
N ASN A 81 1.93 -14.32 -19.21
CA ASN A 81 1.09 -13.84 -20.34
C ASN A 81 0.31 -12.55 -20.00
N PRO A 82 0.67 -11.37 -20.56
CA PRO A 82 -0.26 -10.27 -20.66
C PRO A 82 -1.20 -10.55 -21.84
N ALA A 83 -2.49 -10.79 -21.56
CA ALA A 83 -3.53 -10.66 -22.57
C ALA A 83 -3.89 -9.18 -22.77
#